data_AF-A0A519NQ45-F1
#
_entry.id   AF-A0A519NQ45-F1
#
_cell.length_a   1.000
_cell.length_b   1.000
_cell.length_c   1.000
_cell.angle_alpha   90.00
_cell.angle_beta   90.00
_cell.angle_gamma   90.00
#
_symmetry.space_group_name_H-M   'P 1'
#
loop_
_entity.id
_entity.type
_entity.pdbx_description
1 polymer ?
#
loop_
_entity_poly.entity_id
_entity_poly.type
_entity_poly.pdbx_seq_one_letter_code
_entity_poly.pdbx_strand_id
1 'polypeptide(L)'
;APPEIEFRQSGDRVGVGSGSAPAGGAEVWAVVYRPGLQEVTVQGGDNRGQVVRHVNVVKRLRRLGDWTGRPVLYALPSGVADGEAVAVLVQAKSDRRILTAATN
;
A
#
# COMPACT_ATOMS: atom_id res chain seq x y z
N ALA A 1 -4.23 7.10 19.32
CA ALA A 1 -4.81 7.32 17.97
C ALA A 1 -3.97 6.57 16.93
N PRO A 2 -4.54 6.17 15.77
CA PRO A 2 -3.74 5.69 14.63
C PRO A 2 -2.78 6.79 14.15
N PRO A 3 -1.62 6.44 13.56
CA PRO A 3 -0.70 7.44 13.04
C PRO A 3 -1.24 8.11 11.77
N GLU A 4 -0.83 9.36 11.54
CA GLU A 4 -1.00 10.02 10.25
C GLU A 4 0.06 9.53 9.24
N ILE A 5 -0.32 9.51 7.96
CA ILE A 5 0.57 9.17 6.85
C ILE A 5 0.68 10.40 5.95
N GLU A 6 1.91 10.84 5.68
CA GLU A 6 2.19 12.02 4.87
C GLU A 6 3.19 11.68 3.77
N PHE A 7 2.75 11.76 2.51
CA PHE A 7 3.65 11.65 1.35
C PHE A 7 4.44 12.95 1.19
N ARG A 8 5.76 12.83 1.00
CA ARG A 8 6.59 14.01 0.71
C ARG A 8 6.32 14.49 -0.71
N GLN A 9 6.43 15.80 -0.93
CA GLN A 9 6.22 16.43 -2.25
C GLN A 9 7.16 15.86 -3.34
N SER A 10 8.34 15.38 -2.96
CA SER A 10 9.27 14.68 -3.84
C SER A 10 8.75 13.34 -4.36
N GLY A 11 7.73 12.75 -3.74
CA GLY A 11 7.13 11.47 -4.11
C GLY A 11 7.95 10.22 -3.76
N ASP A 12 9.18 10.38 -3.26
CA ASP A 12 10.12 9.28 -2.98
C ASP A 12 10.10 8.80 -1.52
N ARG A 13 9.34 9.48 -0.66
CA ARG A 13 9.31 9.25 0.78
C ARG A 13 7.93 9.40 1.38
N VAL A 14 7.69 8.66 2.46
CA VAL A 14 6.48 8.74 3.27
C VAL A 14 6.82 8.83 4.76
N GLY A 15 6.24 9.82 5.43
CA GLY A 15 6.27 9.94 6.88
C GLY A 15 5.12 9.16 7.50
N VAL A 16 5.40 8.36 8.52
CA VAL A 16 4.39 7.81 9.42
C VAL A 16 4.57 8.51 10.77
N GLY A 17 3.52 9.17 11.24
CA GLY A 17 3.53 9.97 12.46
C GLY A 17 3.63 9.15 13.75
N SER A 18 3.57 9.85 14.88
CA SER A 18 3.41 9.21 16.19
C SER A 18 2.01 8.63 16.36
N GLY A 19 1.86 7.65 17.25
CA GLY A 19 0.58 7.02 17.51
C GLY A 19 0.66 5.90 18.54
N SER A 20 -0.51 5.34 18.88
CA SER A 20 -0.62 4.23 19.83
C SER A 20 -0.33 2.92 19.09
N ALA A 21 0.89 2.39 19.25
CA ALA A 21 1.25 1.11 18.64
C ALA A 21 0.66 -0.08 19.40
N PRO A 22 0.18 -1.13 18.70
CA PRO A 22 -0.19 -2.40 19.31
C PRO A 22 1.01 -3.07 20.00
N ALA A 23 0.72 -4.06 20.85
CA ALA A 23 1.76 -4.94 21.39
C ALA A 23 2.56 -5.60 20.24
N GLY A 24 3.88 -5.48 20.31
CA GLY A 24 4.81 -5.91 19.26
C GLY A 24 5.02 -4.92 18.12
N GLY A 25 4.28 -3.80 18.08
CA GLY A 25 4.37 -2.78 17.04
C GLY A 25 3.61 -3.13 15.75
N ALA A 26 3.93 -2.41 14.69
CA ALA A 26 3.38 -2.58 13.36
C ALA A 26 4.48 -2.64 12.30
N GLU A 27 4.09 -3.04 11.09
CA GLU A 27 4.90 -3.00 9.88
C GLU A 27 4.28 -2.01 8.92
N VAL A 28 5.14 -1.29 8.20
CA VAL A 28 4.73 -0.36 7.16
C VAL A 28 4.98 -1.01 5.81
N TRP A 29 3.96 -1.01 4.95
CA TRP A 29 4.00 -1.61 3.62
C TRP A 29 3.71 -0.56 2.56
N ALA A 30 4.46 -0.58 1.46
CA ALA A 30 4.10 0.08 0.22
C ALA A 30 3.46 -0.92 -0.74
N VAL A 31 2.31 -0.53 -1.28
CA VAL A 31 1.51 -1.28 -2.25
C VAL A 31 1.52 -0.50 -3.55
N VAL A 32 2.22 -1.01 -4.56
CA VAL A 32 2.15 -0.47 -5.92
C VAL A 32 0.97 -1.12 -6.63
N TYR A 33 0.06 -0.32 -7.15
CA TYR A 33 -1.15 -0.80 -7.82
C TYR A 33 -1.47 0.03 -9.06
N ARG A 34 -2.24 -0.54 -10.00
CA ARG A 34 -2.85 0.24 -11.10
C ARG A 34 -4.23 0.74 -10.65
N PRO A 35 -4.46 2.05 -10.52
CA PRO A 35 -5.77 2.58 -10.17
C PRO A 35 -6.84 2.27 -11.22
N GLY A 36 -8.10 2.29 -10.77
CA GLY A 36 -9.24 2.20 -11.67
C GLY A 36 -9.47 0.80 -12.24
N LEU A 37 -10.37 0.73 -13.22
CA LEU A 37 -10.82 -0.51 -13.83
C LEU A 37 -9.75 -1.06 -14.78
N GLN A 38 -9.44 -2.35 -14.61
CA GLN A 38 -8.61 -3.14 -15.50
C GLN A 38 -9.51 -4.19 -16.13
N GLU A 39 -9.73 -4.08 -17.44
CA GLU A 39 -10.44 -5.07 -18.22
C GLU A 39 -9.44 -6.09 -18.76
N VAL A 40 -9.50 -7.32 -18.25
CA VAL A 40 -8.72 -8.43 -18.80
C VAL A 40 -9.64 -9.26 -19.68
N THR A 41 -9.42 -9.23 -20.99
CA THR A 41 -10.10 -10.14 -21.92
C THR A 41 -9.55 -11.54 -21.74
N VAL A 42 -10.34 -12.46 -21.18
CA VAL A 42 -9.95 -13.86 -21.00
C VAL A 42 -9.91 -14.57 -22.35
N GLN A 43 -8.69 -14.88 -22.84
CA GLN A 43 -8.45 -15.41 -24.20
C GLN A 43 -8.75 -16.92 -24.37
N GLY A 44 -8.97 -17.68 -23.28
CA GLY A 44 -9.28 -19.12 -23.34
C GLY A 44 -9.76 -19.76 -22.03
N GLY A 45 -10.27 -20.99 -22.13
CA GLY A 45 -10.90 -21.74 -21.03
C GLY A 45 -12.42 -21.52 -20.93
N ASP A 46 -13.07 -22.14 -19.94
CA ASP A 46 -14.54 -22.06 -19.74
C ASP A 46 -15.07 -20.63 -19.46
N ASN A 47 -14.17 -19.69 -19.13
CA ASN A 47 -14.49 -18.27 -18.94
C ASN A 47 -14.31 -17.42 -20.21
N ARG A 48 -14.07 -18.06 -21.37
CA ARG A 48 -13.90 -17.39 -22.67
C ARG A 48 -15.10 -16.50 -22.97
N GLY A 49 -14.86 -15.20 -23.16
CA GLY A 49 -15.90 -14.20 -23.44
C GLY A 49 -16.43 -13.43 -22.23
N GLN A 50 -15.99 -13.72 -21.01
CA GLN A 50 -16.33 -12.92 -19.83
C GLN A 50 -15.27 -11.84 -19.57
N VAL A 51 -15.72 -10.58 -19.43
CA VAL A 51 -14.88 -9.45 -18.99
C VAL A 51 -14.84 -9.46 -17.47
N VAL A 52 -13.70 -9.84 -16.89
CA VAL A 52 -13.51 -9.73 -15.44
C VAL A 52 -12.96 -8.34 -15.12
N ARG A 53 -13.84 -7.53 -14.51
CA ARG A 53 -13.55 -6.18 -14.05
C ARG A 53 -12.73 -6.24 -12.77
N HIS A 54 -11.43 -5.97 -12.83
CA HIS A 54 -10.61 -5.82 -11.62
C HIS A 54 -10.36 -4.34 -11.35
N VAL A 55 -10.50 -3.90 -10.09
CA VAL A 55 -10.23 -2.51 -9.69
C VAL A 55 -9.02 -2.46 -8.76
N ASN A 56 -8.17 -1.45 -8.90
CA ASN A 56 -6.99 -1.23 -8.05
C ASN A 56 -6.05 -2.44 -7.99
N VAL A 57 -5.68 -2.98 -9.16
CA VAL A 57 -4.90 -4.21 -9.27
C VAL A 57 -3.51 -4.02 -8.66
N VAL A 58 -3.24 -4.71 -7.56
CA VAL A 58 -1.93 -4.73 -6.89
C VAL A 58 -0.90 -5.37 -7.82
N LYS A 59 0.23 -4.69 -8.01
CA LYS A 59 1.37 -5.13 -8.81
C LYS A 59 2.57 -5.53 -7.95
N ARG A 60 2.77 -4.86 -6.82
CA ARG A 60 3.91 -5.11 -5.94
C ARG A 60 3.59 -4.77 -4.49
N LEU A 61 4.07 -5.60 -3.58
CA LEU A 61 4.10 -5.32 -2.14
C LEU A 61 5.55 -5.21 -1.69
N ARG A 62 5.89 -4.15 -0.95
CA ARG A 62 7.21 -3.95 -0.38
C ARG A 62 7.09 -3.52 1.08
N ARG A 63 7.72 -4.27 1.98
CA ARG A 63 7.86 -3.88 3.38
C ARG A 63 8.85 -2.71 3.46
N LEU A 64 8.43 -1.61 4.09
CA LEU A 64 9.25 -0.42 4.30
C LEU A 64 10.02 -0.47 5.62
N GLY A 65 9.42 -1.08 6.65
CA GLY A 65 10.07 -1.26 7.94
C GLY A 65 9.09 -1.39 9.10
N ASP A 66 9.63 -1.33 10.31
CA ASP A 66 8.87 -1.40 11.55
C ASP A 66 8.42 -0.02 12.02
N TRP A 67 7.23 0.03 12.62
CA TRP A 67 6.72 1.19 13.34
C TRP A 67 6.34 0.81 14.76
N THR A 68 6.87 1.55 15.74
CA THR A 68 6.75 1.25 17.17
C THR A 68 5.94 2.31 17.92
N GLY A 69 5.25 3.21 17.21
CA GLY A 69 4.51 4.34 17.79
C GLY A 69 5.24 5.67 17.68
N ARG A 70 6.51 5.66 17.29
CA ARG A 70 7.33 6.85 17.06
C ARG A 70 7.31 7.25 15.58
N PRO A 71 7.45 8.54 15.26
CA PRO A 71 7.46 8.98 13.87
C PRO A 71 8.69 8.46 13.13
N VAL A 72 8.49 7.96 11.91
CA VAL A 72 9.56 7.43 11.04
C VAL A 72 9.32 7.87 9.60
N LEU A 73 10.40 8.17 8.89
CA LEU A 73 10.39 8.52 7.47
C LEU A 73 10.97 7.36 6.66
N TYR A 74 10.17 6.78 5.78
CA TYR A 74 10.56 5.65 4.94
C TYR A 74 10.76 6.08 3.49
N ALA A 75 11.70 5.42 2.80
CA ALA A 75 11.85 5.53 1.35
C ALA A 75 10.78 4.66 0.67
N LEU A 76 10.10 5.23 -0.32
CA LEU A 76 9.16 4.52 -1.18
C LEU A 76 9.91 3.73 -2.27
N PRO A 77 9.31 2.67 -2.84
CA PRO A 77 9.89 1.99 -3.98
C PRO A 77 10.06 2.94 -5.16
N SER A 78 11.24 2.93 -5.78
CA SER A 78 11.47 3.55 -7.08
C SER A 78 10.89 2.71 -8.22
N GLY A 79 10.79 3.32 -9.40
CA GLY A 79 10.33 2.64 -10.61
C GLY A 79 8.85 2.28 -10.58
N VAL A 80 8.02 3.17 -10.03
CA VAL A 80 6.56 3.16 -10.20
C VAL A 80 6.29 3.60 -11.65
N ALA A 81 5.60 2.76 -12.42
CA ALA A 81 5.36 3.04 -13.84
C ALA A 81 4.23 4.05 -14.04
N ASP A 82 4.16 4.65 -15.22
CA ASP A 82 3.02 5.51 -15.60
C ASP A 82 1.70 4.73 -15.45
N GLY A 83 0.72 5.38 -14.83
CA GLY A 83 -0.57 4.77 -14.51
C GLY A 83 -0.55 3.80 -13.32
N GLU A 84 0.55 3.73 -12.55
CA GLU A 84 0.60 3.10 -11.23
C GLU A 84 0.57 4.16 -10.12
N ALA A 85 0.03 3.77 -8.95
CA ALA A 85 0.00 4.57 -7.74
C ALA A 85 0.51 3.76 -6.55
N VAL A 86 0.79 4.45 -5.44
CA VAL A 86 1.31 3.84 -4.22
C VAL A 86 0.38 4.09 -3.04
N ALA A 87 -0.14 3.00 -2.47
CA ALA A 87 -0.78 3.03 -1.17
C ALA A 87 0.23 2.61 -0.09
N VAL A 88 0.13 3.24 1.08
CA VAL A 88 0.91 2.88 2.27
C VAL A 88 -0.03 2.34 3.33
N LEU A 89 0.31 1.18 3.89
CA LEU A 89 -0.44 0.51 4.95
C LEU A 89 0.41 0.44 6.21
N VAL A 90 -0.18 0.74 7.37
CA VAL A 90 0.42 0.43 8.68
C VAL A 90 -0.35 -0.75 9.26
N GLN A 91 0.29 -1.91 9.37
CA GLN A 91 -0.34 -3.17 9.76
C GLN A 91 0.25 -3.70 11.06
N ALA A 92 -0.60 -3.99 12.04
CA ALA A 92 -0.16 -4.58 13.30
C ALA A 92 0.55 -5.93 13.07
N LYS A 93 1.65 -6.18 13.81
CA LYS A 93 2.36 -7.47 13.72
C LYS A 93 1.59 -8.61 14.36
N SER A 94 0.91 -8.33 15.46
CA SER A 94 0.26 -9.33 16.32
C SER A 94 -1.03 -9.87 15.73
N ASP A 95 -1.99 -8.99 15.42
CA ASP A 95 -3.33 -9.37 14.95
C ASP A 95 -3.57 -9.08 13.45
N ARG A 96 -2.53 -8.59 12.75
CA ARG A 96 -2.53 -8.32 11.30
C ARG A 96 -3.57 -7.29 10.84
N ARG A 97 -4.24 -6.58 11.76
CA ARG A 97 -5.20 -5.54 11.39
C ARG A 97 -4.48 -4.35 10.76
N ILE A 98 -5.12 -3.70 9.80
CA ILE A 98 -4.65 -2.43 9.24
C ILE A 98 -5.06 -1.32 10.22
N LEU A 99 -4.08 -0.58 10.72
CA LEU A 99 -4.28 0.54 11.65
C LEU A 99 -4.70 1.80 10.91
N THR A 100 -4.10 2.02 9.73
CA THR A 100 -4.36 3.13 8.85
C THR A 100 -3.80 2.84 7.45
N ALA A 101 -4.31 3.56 6.46
CA ALA A 101 -3.84 3.52 5.09
C ALA A 101 -3.98 4.90 4.45
N ALA A 102 -3.08 5.22 3.52
CA ALA A 102 -3.21 6.40 2.67
C ALA A 102 -2.65 6.11 1.27
N THR A 103 -3.13 6.84 0.29
CA THR A 103 -2.57 6.87 -1.08
C THR A 103 -2.08 8.28 -1.39
N ASN A 104 -1.13 8.37 -2.31
CA ASN A 104 -0.77 9.64 -2.94
C ASN A 104 -1.80 10.07 -3.99
#